data_AF-A0A4P5ULX5-F1
#
_entry.id   AF-A0A4P5ULX5-F1
#
_cell.length_a   1.000
_cell.length_b   1.000
_cell.length_c   1.000
_cell.angle_alpha   90.00
_cell.angle_beta   90.00
_cell.angle_gamma   90.00
#
_symmetry.space_group_name_H-M   'P 1'
#
loop_
_entity.id
_entity.type
_entity.pdbx_description
1 polymer ?
#
loop_
_entity_poly.entity_id
_entity_poly.type
_entity_poly.pdbx_seq_one_letter_code
_entity_poly.pdbx_strand_id
1 'polypeptide(L)'
;MLNQRPSGYEGKNESNKAPKPPSKFLWGMEAIFIFLSILTVIALSIVLYISASNNKKAQEAANIFNSSTNYNQKADDSQLVAKNEPAVVRIATAYCPNFNLKLDSAVENFSGGCSAGYGSGFIVSPEGYIATNGHVVKSSVGEVLSTSIDLGNLPIIKSYLSFLNKAGLISKSTESDFYNKAASGDKDALAAIKGSLSDSALEKTEVKENSADSVYAVQLSDEVVSFDLGNIKNFGFNDNVIKARLVDINYDPYENVSKEGFNGSDVAILKLDRGTNYPFNRLGSLLNVTQGSKLTVLGFPGSAENELVSKNQSLPTTTQGTVSSIRNANGTNNKLIQTDVSIAKGNSGGPAYNSDGEVVGLATYITSDGSLGASKINYMRDIQDIKDLLIKNGIKVPSESTGNQKLWEQGLSKFNSAYYTSALSDFQKIKQEYPQNRLVDNFIARAQDAKSKGKEATDPSLYLIIIGFSILFIFVPTLILFFTIRHHHNRRDKHSKYVNAKITSPLELNQAPIDNQPIIQKNQQQPRNISVDMLSNAKHPPKN
;
A
#
# COMPACT_ATOMS: atom_id res chain seq x y z
N MET A 1 108.98 3.96 23.58
CA MET A 1 109.36 4.09 25.01
C MET A 1 108.08 4.11 25.83
N LEU A 2 108.05 3.43 26.99
CA LEU A 2 107.16 3.63 28.17
C LEU A 2 105.62 3.68 27.94
N ASN A 3 104.74 3.25 28.86
CA ASN A 3 104.93 2.90 30.26
C ASN A 3 104.09 1.68 30.72
N GLN A 4 104.15 1.33 32.02
CA GLN A 4 103.75 0.04 32.58
C GLN A 4 102.29 -0.05 33.15
N ARG A 5 101.90 -1.25 33.59
CA ARG A 5 100.64 -1.57 34.33
C ARG A 5 100.70 -1.07 35.79
N PRO A 6 99.59 -1.00 36.56
CA PRO A 6 98.89 -2.15 37.18
C PRO A 6 97.42 -2.28 36.70
N SER A 7 96.72 -3.42 36.66
CA SER A 7 96.59 -4.59 37.55
C SER A 7 95.56 -4.45 38.68
N GLY A 8 94.35 -4.99 38.45
CA GLY A 8 93.48 -5.51 39.51
C GLY A 8 92.09 -4.87 39.67
N TYR A 9 91.04 -5.58 39.24
CA TYR A 9 89.79 -5.81 40.00
C TYR A 9 88.94 -6.90 39.31
N GLU A 10 88.49 -7.93 40.05
CA GLU A 10 87.58 -8.96 39.51
C GLU A 10 86.12 -8.48 39.52
N GLY A 11 85.49 -8.34 38.35
CA GLY A 11 84.03 -8.23 38.22
C GLY A 11 83.42 -9.56 37.80
N LYS A 12 82.78 -10.30 38.72
CA LYS A 12 82.14 -11.59 38.43
C LYS A 12 80.69 -11.42 37.95
N ASN A 13 80.41 -11.95 36.76
CA ASN A 13 79.12 -12.46 36.29
C ASN A 13 77.87 -11.58 36.50
N GLU A 14 77.50 -10.81 35.49
CA GLU A 14 76.10 -10.84 35.02
C GLU A 14 76.02 -11.64 33.72
N SER A 15 75.41 -12.82 33.79
CA SER A 15 75.16 -13.66 32.62
C SER A 15 74.06 -13.02 31.76
N ASN A 16 74.30 -12.86 30.45
CA ASN A 16 73.25 -12.59 29.46
C ASN A 16 72.21 -13.71 29.45
N LYS A 17 71.22 -13.63 30.35
CA LYS A 17 70.05 -14.52 30.34
C LYS A 17 69.14 -14.07 29.21
N ALA A 18 69.22 -14.80 28.10
CA ALA A 18 68.23 -14.72 27.02
C ALA A 18 66.81 -14.70 27.62
N PRO A 19 65.89 -13.88 27.07
CA PRO A 19 64.54 -13.75 27.63
C PRO A 19 63.89 -15.13 27.74
N LYS A 20 63.42 -15.48 28.94
CA LYS A 20 62.74 -16.76 29.16
C LYS A 20 61.60 -16.87 28.15
N PRO A 21 61.48 -17.99 27.41
CA PRO A 21 60.39 -18.14 26.45
C PRO A 21 59.05 -17.98 27.17
N PRO A 22 58.04 -17.38 26.52
CA PRO A 22 56.69 -17.28 27.07
C PRO A 22 56.21 -18.68 27.51
N SER A 23 55.50 -18.75 28.62
CA SER A 23 55.06 -20.04 29.14
C SER A 23 54.15 -20.75 28.13
N LYS A 24 54.16 -22.09 28.11
CA LYS A 24 53.32 -22.89 27.19
C LYS A 24 51.84 -22.51 27.23
N PHE A 25 51.38 -21.93 28.35
CA PHE A 25 50.06 -21.37 28.54
C PHE A 25 49.76 -20.16 27.60
N LEU A 26 50.71 -19.23 27.42
CA LEU A 26 50.56 -18.09 26.51
C LEU A 26 50.43 -18.54 25.05
N TRP A 27 51.27 -19.47 24.59
CA TRP A 27 51.17 -20.05 23.25
C TRP A 27 49.83 -20.77 23.02
N GLY A 28 49.32 -21.48 24.03
CA GLY A 28 47.98 -22.08 23.98
C GLY A 28 46.87 -21.02 23.87
N MET A 29 46.99 -19.90 24.57
CA MET A 29 46.03 -18.79 24.50
C MET A 29 46.07 -18.09 23.14
N GLU A 30 47.25 -17.80 22.59
CA GLU A 30 47.41 -17.21 21.25
C GLU A 30 46.83 -18.13 20.16
N ALA A 31 47.11 -19.44 20.21
CA ALA A 31 46.53 -20.41 19.30
C ALA A 31 44.98 -20.46 19.38
N ILE A 32 44.41 -20.34 20.58
CA ILE A 32 42.96 -20.23 20.78
C ILE A 32 42.41 -18.94 20.15
N PHE A 33 43.06 -17.78 20.34
CA PHE A 33 42.60 -16.53 19.72
C PHE A 33 42.68 -16.56 18.20
N ILE A 34 43.73 -17.13 17.62
CA ILE A 34 43.86 -17.32 16.17
C ILE A 34 42.74 -18.23 15.66
N PHE A 35 42.48 -19.37 16.31
CA PHE A 35 41.43 -20.30 15.93
C PHE A 35 40.03 -19.68 16.01
N LEU A 36 39.72 -18.96 17.08
CA LEU A 36 38.44 -18.24 17.24
C LEU A 36 38.27 -17.12 16.19
N SER A 37 39.35 -16.39 15.89
CA SER A 37 39.34 -15.36 14.83
C SER A 37 39.03 -15.99 13.48
N ILE A 38 39.65 -17.13 13.14
CA ILE A 38 39.37 -17.90 11.92
C ILE A 38 37.90 -18.35 11.87
N LEU A 39 37.36 -18.91 12.97
CA LEU A 39 35.95 -19.29 13.04
C LEU A 39 35.01 -18.11 12.79
N THR A 40 35.28 -16.92 13.33
CA THR A 40 34.42 -15.75 13.10
C THR A 40 34.57 -15.16 11.70
N VAL A 41 35.75 -15.23 11.08
CA VAL A 41 35.93 -14.90 9.65
C VAL A 41 35.16 -15.87 8.76
N ILE A 42 35.16 -17.17 9.07
CA ILE A 42 34.34 -18.18 8.37
C ILE A 42 32.84 -17.86 8.54
N ALA A 43 32.38 -17.59 9.76
CA ALA A 43 30.99 -17.26 10.04
C ALA A 43 30.51 -15.99 9.32
N LEU A 44 31.32 -14.93 9.34
CA LEU A 44 31.07 -13.70 8.57
C LEU A 44 31.05 -13.97 7.06
N SER A 45 31.95 -14.82 6.55
CA SER A 45 31.98 -15.21 5.14
C SER A 45 30.72 -15.99 4.72
N ILE A 46 30.19 -16.84 5.60
CA ILE A 46 28.92 -17.55 5.39
C ILE A 46 27.74 -16.56 5.37
N VAL A 47 27.69 -15.61 6.31
CA VAL A 47 26.65 -14.56 6.33
C VAL A 47 26.69 -13.72 5.04
N LEU A 48 27.87 -13.29 4.61
CA LEU A 48 28.06 -12.54 3.36
C LEU A 48 27.66 -13.36 2.12
N TYR A 49 28.03 -14.65 2.07
CA TYR A 49 27.65 -15.55 0.97
C TYR A 49 26.13 -15.75 0.89
N ILE A 50 25.46 -15.99 2.02
CA ILE A 50 24.00 -16.15 2.06
C ILE A 50 23.31 -14.82 1.72
N SER A 51 23.83 -13.68 2.17
CA SER A 51 23.31 -12.35 1.81
C SER A 51 23.42 -12.07 0.31
N ALA A 52 24.57 -12.35 -0.31
CA ALA A 52 24.75 -12.23 -1.75
C ALA A 52 23.83 -13.18 -2.54
N SER A 53 23.64 -14.41 -2.06
CA SER A 53 22.73 -15.40 -2.64
C SER A 53 21.26 -14.95 -2.58
N ASN A 54 20.82 -14.41 -1.44
CA ASN A 54 19.48 -13.85 -1.29
C ASN A 54 19.26 -12.61 -2.17
N ASN A 55 20.25 -11.70 -2.27
CA ASN A 55 20.16 -10.54 -3.15
C ASN A 55 19.99 -10.95 -4.62
N LYS A 56 20.71 -12.00 -5.08
CA LYS A 56 20.51 -12.55 -6.42
C LYS A 56 19.11 -13.16 -6.59
N LYS A 57 18.62 -13.91 -5.59
CA LYS A 57 17.28 -14.51 -5.61
C LYS A 57 16.17 -13.44 -5.66
N ALA A 58 16.32 -12.32 -4.96
CA ALA A 58 15.40 -11.19 -5.04
C ALA A 58 15.41 -10.51 -6.44
N GLN A 59 16.59 -10.35 -7.06
CA GLN A 59 16.68 -9.87 -8.45
C GLN A 59 16.00 -10.83 -9.45
N GLU A 60 16.11 -12.15 -9.23
CA GLU A 60 15.34 -13.13 -10.03
C GLU A 60 13.83 -13.08 -9.71
N ALA A 61 13.44 -12.83 -8.45
CA ALA A 61 12.05 -12.70 -8.03
C ALA A 61 11.35 -11.50 -8.66
N ALA A 62 12.00 -10.34 -8.78
CA ALA A 62 11.43 -9.17 -9.46
C ALA A 62 11.05 -9.45 -10.93
N ASN A 63 11.84 -10.26 -11.63
CA ASN A 63 11.52 -10.70 -13.00
C ASN A 63 10.31 -11.66 -13.02
N ILE A 64 10.23 -12.57 -12.05
CA ILE A 64 9.08 -13.48 -11.90
C ILE A 64 7.82 -12.68 -11.53
N PHE A 65 7.93 -11.67 -10.66
CA PHE A 65 6.87 -10.75 -10.24
C PHE A 65 6.23 -10.08 -11.45
N ASN A 66 7.03 -9.43 -12.31
CA ASN A 66 6.55 -8.81 -13.54
C ASN A 66 5.72 -9.79 -14.37
N SER A 67 6.27 -10.98 -14.62
CA SER A 67 5.60 -12.04 -15.38
C SER A 67 4.41 -12.72 -14.67
N SER A 68 4.15 -12.39 -13.40
CA SER A 68 2.97 -12.81 -12.62
C SER A 68 1.81 -11.82 -12.77
N THR A 69 2.08 -10.64 -13.33
CA THR A 69 1.08 -9.65 -13.74
C THR A 69 0.91 -9.68 -15.26
N ASN A 70 -0.25 -9.25 -15.78
CA ASN A 70 -0.51 -9.22 -17.22
C ASN A 70 0.04 -7.95 -17.91
N TYR A 71 0.98 -7.22 -17.29
CA TYR A 71 1.43 -5.91 -17.74
C TYR A 71 2.88 -5.92 -18.24
N ASN A 72 3.09 -5.43 -19.46
CA ASN A 72 4.43 -5.14 -20.00
C ASN A 72 4.94 -3.78 -19.45
N GLN A 73 5.36 -3.75 -18.19
CA GLN A 73 5.77 -2.54 -17.47
C GLN A 73 7.15 -2.70 -16.78
N LYS A 74 7.70 -1.60 -16.26
CA LYS A 74 8.93 -1.62 -15.44
C LYS A 74 8.65 -2.24 -14.06
N ALA A 75 9.69 -2.80 -13.43
CA ALA A 75 9.55 -3.59 -12.20
C ALA A 75 8.88 -2.86 -11.02
N ASP A 76 9.15 -1.56 -10.87
CA ASP A 76 8.57 -0.75 -9.79
C ASP A 76 7.09 -0.44 -10.06
N ASP A 77 6.74 -0.26 -11.34
CA ASP A 77 5.36 -0.03 -11.78
C ASP A 77 4.50 -1.27 -11.62
N SER A 78 5.03 -2.45 -11.98
CA SER A 78 4.35 -3.74 -11.78
C SER A 78 4.00 -3.96 -10.31
N GLN A 79 4.89 -3.56 -9.38
CA GLN A 79 4.65 -3.62 -7.94
C GLN A 79 3.56 -2.65 -7.50
N LEU A 80 3.61 -1.39 -7.94
CA LEU A 80 2.59 -0.38 -7.68
C LEU A 80 1.20 -0.83 -8.17
N VAL A 81 1.15 -1.39 -9.38
CA VAL A 81 -0.10 -1.88 -9.99
C VAL A 81 -0.61 -3.11 -9.23
N ALA A 82 0.22 -4.14 -9.03
CA ALA A 82 -0.19 -5.36 -8.34
C ALA A 82 -0.67 -5.09 -6.89
N LYS A 83 -0.02 -4.16 -6.18
CA LYS A 83 -0.43 -3.69 -4.83
C LYS A 83 -1.86 -3.14 -4.81
N ASN A 84 -2.27 -2.46 -5.88
CA ASN A 84 -3.44 -1.59 -5.90
C ASN A 84 -4.61 -2.14 -6.73
N GLU A 85 -4.36 -2.97 -7.75
CA GLU A 85 -5.37 -3.50 -8.68
C GLU A 85 -6.57 -4.20 -8.01
N PRO A 86 -6.43 -5.02 -6.95
CA PRO A 86 -7.57 -5.75 -6.37
C PRO A 86 -8.67 -4.87 -5.77
N ALA A 87 -8.38 -3.58 -5.56
CA ALA A 87 -9.33 -2.55 -5.12
C ALA A 87 -9.91 -1.71 -6.27
N VAL A 88 -9.41 -1.85 -7.50
CA VAL A 88 -9.91 -1.14 -8.70
C VAL A 88 -11.05 -1.96 -9.32
N VAL A 89 -12.19 -1.31 -9.52
CA VAL A 89 -13.46 -1.96 -9.86
C VAL A 89 -14.09 -1.35 -11.11
N ARG A 90 -14.79 -2.16 -11.91
CA ARG A 90 -15.66 -1.64 -12.97
C ARG A 90 -17.01 -1.33 -12.37
N ILE A 91 -17.57 -0.18 -12.70
CA ILE A 91 -18.93 0.22 -12.32
C ILE A 91 -19.79 0.12 -13.57
N ALA A 92 -20.94 -0.55 -13.46
CA ALA A 92 -22.01 -0.49 -14.43
C ALA A 92 -23.20 0.23 -13.79
N THR A 93 -23.74 1.23 -14.49
CA THR A 93 -24.83 2.08 -14.02
C THR A 93 -25.99 1.97 -14.98
N ALA A 94 -27.19 1.74 -14.44
CA ALA A 94 -28.46 2.00 -15.12
C ALA A 94 -29.10 3.23 -14.49
N TYR A 95 -29.27 4.29 -15.26
CA TYR A 95 -29.82 5.57 -14.81
C TYR A 95 -31.20 5.79 -15.42
N CYS A 96 -32.25 5.74 -14.59
CA CYS A 96 -33.64 5.72 -15.02
C CYS A 96 -34.45 6.84 -14.35
N PRO A 97 -34.36 8.08 -14.85
CA PRO A 97 -35.09 9.22 -14.30
C PRO A 97 -36.55 9.29 -14.77
N ASN A 98 -37.42 9.78 -13.90
CA ASN A 98 -38.67 10.43 -14.27
C ASN A 98 -38.42 11.95 -14.26
N PHE A 99 -38.72 12.64 -15.36
CA PHE A 99 -38.35 14.05 -15.56
C PHE A 99 -39.42 14.81 -16.34
N ASN A 100 -39.37 16.14 -16.25
CA ASN A 100 -40.09 17.04 -17.13
C ASN A 100 -39.09 17.75 -18.06
N LEU A 101 -39.53 18.05 -19.27
CA LEU A 101 -38.92 19.06 -20.12
C LEU A 101 -39.87 20.26 -20.22
N LYS A 102 -39.32 21.48 -20.13
CA LYS A 102 -40.06 22.72 -20.35
C LYS A 102 -39.31 23.66 -21.30
N LEU A 103 -39.97 24.11 -22.36
CA LEU A 103 -39.47 25.14 -23.28
C LEU A 103 -40.61 26.13 -23.53
N ASP A 104 -40.41 27.39 -23.14
CA ASP A 104 -41.45 28.42 -23.05
C ASP A 104 -42.71 27.93 -22.29
N SER A 105 -43.81 27.70 -23.01
CA SER A 105 -45.09 27.16 -22.49
C SER A 105 -45.27 25.66 -22.76
N ALA A 106 -44.39 25.03 -23.53
CA ALA A 106 -44.42 23.59 -23.79
C ALA A 106 -43.89 22.84 -22.58
N VAL A 107 -44.71 21.96 -22.00
CA VAL A 107 -44.31 21.07 -20.89
C VAL A 107 -44.68 19.64 -21.24
N GLU A 108 -43.75 18.71 -21.00
CA GLU A 108 -43.97 17.28 -21.20
C GLU A 108 -43.33 16.44 -20.10
N ASN A 109 -43.94 15.28 -19.82
CA ASN A 109 -43.55 14.36 -18.76
C ASN A 109 -42.95 13.07 -19.36
N PHE A 110 -41.83 12.64 -18.78
CA PHE A 110 -41.07 11.47 -19.22
C PHE A 110 -40.87 10.48 -18.07
N SER A 111 -41.09 9.21 -18.36
CA SER A 111 -40.96 8.09 -17.41
C SER A 111 -40.73 6.78 -18.17
N GLY A 112 -39.98 5.85 -17.60
CA GLY A 112 -39.68 4.57 -18.25
C GLY A 112 -38.61 4.64 -19.36
N GLY A 113 -37.86 5.73 -19.43
CA GLY A 113 -36.59 5.81 -20.15
C GLY A 113 -35.42 5.48 -19.21
N CYS A 114 -34.36 4.90 -19.75
CA CYS A 114 -33.11 4.63 -19.03
C CYS A 114 -31.90 4.85 -19.96
N SER A 115 -30.79 5.31 -19.40
CA SER A 115 -29.45 5.18 -20.01
C SER A 115 -28.63 4.12 -19.26
N ALA A 116 -27.63 3.59 -19.94
CA ALA A 116 -26.71 2.56 -19.45
C ALA A 116 -25.26 2.98 -19.73
N GLY A 117 -24.39 2.87 -18.72
CA GLY A 117 -22.98 3.27 -18.84
C GLY A 117 -22.03 2.42 -18.01
N TYR A 118 -20.81 2.26 -18.50
CA TYR A 118 -19.69 1.70 -17.75
C TYR A 118 -18.66 2.78 -17.43
N GLY A 119 -18.08 2.70 -16.23
CA GLY A 119 -16.89 3.44 -15.84
C GLY A 119 -16.00 2.62 -14.90
N SER A 120 -14.96 3.27 -14.41
CA SER A 120 -14.08 2.74 -13.38
C SER A 120 -14.42 3.36 -12.01
N GLY A 121 -14.02 2.67 -10.96
CA GLY A 121 -13.98 3.19 -9.61
C GLY A 121 -12.91 2.47 -8.81
N PHE A 122 -12.77 2.83 -7.55
CA PHE A 122 -11.85 2.15 -6.64
C PHE A 122 -12.33 2.19 -5.20
N ILE A 123 -12.09 1.11 -4.47
CA ILE A 123 -12.47 0.96 -3.08
C ILE A 123 -11.52 1.81 -2.21
N VAL A 124 -12.08 2.65 -1.34
CA VAL A 124 -11.33 3.59 -0.47
C VAL A 124 -11.32 3.20 1.01
N SER A 125 -11.99 2.10 1.37
CA SER A 125 -12.12 1.62 2.75
C SER A 125 -12.40 0.11 2.79
N PRO A 126 -11.98 -0.63 3.82
CA PRO A 126 -12.32 -2.06 3.96
C PRO A 126 -13.82 -2.33 4.13
N GLU A 127 -14.63 -1.32 4.46
CA GLU A 127 -16.09 -1.37 4.48
C GLU A 127 -16.73 -1.35 3.08
N GLY A 128 -15.97 -1.15 2.00
CA GLY A 128 -16.50 -1.13 0.63
C GLY A 128 -17.17 0.18 0.20
N TYR A 129 -16.76 1.33 0.75
CA TYR A 129 -16.97 2.62 0.07
C TYR A 129 -16.08 2.72 -1.16
N ILE A 130 -16.60 3.30 -2.24
CA ILE A 130 -15.96 3.38 -3.57
C ILE A 130 -15.99 4.83 -4.05
N ALA A 131 -14.86 5.30 -4.58
CA ALA A 131 -14.74 6.58 -5.29
C ALA A 131 -14.85 6.37 -6.80
N THR A 132 -15.49 7.32 -7.50
CA THR A 132 -15.62 7.37 -8.97
C THR A 132 -16.00 8.79 -9.43
N ASN A 133 -16.12 9.04 -10.74
CA ASN A 133 -16.65 10.29 -11.28
C ASN A 133 -18.18 10.38 -11.10
N GLY A 134 -18.72 11.60 -11.09
CA GLY A 134 -20.16 11.85 -11.08
C GLY A 134 -20.85 11.35 -12.36
N HIS A 135 -20.24 11.60 -13.53
CA HIS A 135 -20.75 11.14 -14.82
C HIS A 135 -20.78 9.60 -15.00
N VAL A 136 -20.12 8.84 -14.11
CA VAL A 136 -20.20 7.37 -14.09
C VAL A 136 -21.45 6.87 -13.36
N VAL A 137 -22.02 7.67 -12.45
CA VAL A 137 -23.16 7.29 -11.60
C VAL A 137 -24.45 8.08 -11.88
N LYS A 138 -24.36 9.16 -12.66
CA LYS A 138 -25.49 9.98 -13.12
C LYS A 138 -25.25 10.42 -14.57
N SER A 139 -26.28 10.30 -15.40
CA SER A 139 -26.27 10.59 -16.83
C SER A 139 -27.26 11.73 -17.15
N SER A 140 -27.18 12.32 -18.34
CA SER A 140 -28.12 13.38 -18.76
C SER A 140 -29.43 12.80 -19.31
N VAL A 141 -30.54 13.54 -19.19
CA VAL A 141 -31.79 13.13 -19.87
C VAL A 141 -31.65 13.14 -21.40
N GLY A 142 -30.70 13.87 -21.97
CA GLY A 142 -30.38 13.81 -23.40
C GLY A 142 -29.82 12.44 -23.80
N GLU A 143 -28.96 11.85 -22.97
CA GLU A 143 -28.47 10.48 -23.16
C GLU A 143 -29.59 9.45 -22.93
N VAL A 144 -30.42 9.62 -21.88
CA VAL A 144 -31.62 8.78 -21.65
C VAL A 144 -32.59 8.82 -22.84
N LEU A 145 -32.82 10.00 -23.43
CA LEU A 145 -33.63 10.17 -24.64
C LEU A 145 -32.97 9.50 -25.85
N SER A 146 -31.67 9.71 -26.07
CA SER A 146 -30.92 9.03 -27.13
C SER A 146 -31.06 7.52 -27.03
N THR A 147 -30.69 6.92 -25.89
CA THR A 147 -30.79 5.47 -25.67
C THR A 147 -32.22 4.97 -25.85
N SER A 148 -33.22 5.74 -25.41
CA SER A 148 -34.63 5.39 -25.61
C SER A 148 -35.05 5.41 -27.09
N ILE A 149 -34.53 6.34 -27.90
CA ILE A 149 -34.77 6.38 -29.35
C ILE A 149 -34.01 5.26 -30.06
N ASP A 150 -32.74 5.04 -29.72
CA ASP A 150 -31.90 3.95 -30.25
C ASP A 150 -32.52 2.56 -30.02
N LEU A 151 -33.22 2.37 -28.90
CA LEU A 151 -33.94 1.14 -28.53
C LEU A 151 -35.41 1.11 -29.00
N GLY A 152 -35.91 2.12 -29.72
CA GLY A 152 -37.29 2.15 -30.21
C GLY A 152 -38.37 2.25 -29.13
N ASN A 153 -38.08 2.87 -27.98
CA ASN A 153 -39.00 3.03 -26.85
C ASN A 153 -40.17 3.97 -27.22
N LEU A 154 -41.24 3.40 -27.80
CA LEU A 154 -42.38 4.15 -28.34
C LEU A 154 -43.06 5.09 -27.32
N PRO A 155 -43.23 4.76 -26.03
CA PRO A 155 -43.67 5.71 -25.01
C PRO A 155 -42.81 6.98 -24.93
N ILE A 156 -41.47 6.84 -24.84
CA ILE A 156 -40.56 7.98 -24.77
C ILE A 156 -40.52 8.76 -26.10
N ILE A 157 -40.47 8.06 -27.23
CA ILE A 157 -40.50 8.67 -28.57
C ILE A 157 -41.78 9.50 -28.76
N LYS A 158 -42.93 8.99 -28.32
CA LYS A 158 -44.21 9.69 -28.38
C LYS A 158 -44.22 10.95 -27.50
N SER A 159 -43.75 10.86 -26.26
CA SER A 159 -43.62 12.05 -25.40
C SER A 159 -42.67 13.08 -26.03
N TYR A 160 -41.52 12.65 -26.54
CA TYR A 160 -40.54 13.57 -27.14
C TYR A 160 -41.08 14.27 -28.39
N LEU A 161 -41.73 13.54 -29.30
CA LEU A 161 -42.41 14.13 -30.46
C LEU A 161 -43.55 15.08 -30.05
N SER A 162 -44.32 14.75 -29.00
CA SER A 162 -45.37 15.64 -28.50
C SER A 162 -44.80 16.91 -27.83
N PHE A 163 -43.67 16.82 -27.13
CA PHE A 163 -42.92 17.97 -26.62
C PHE A 163 -42.48 18.90 -27.76
N LEU A 164 -41.84 18.35 -28.80
CA LEU A 164 -41.45 19.12 -29.99
C LEU A 164 -42.65 19.78 -30.69
N ASN A 165 -43.81 19.11 -30.73
CA ASN A 165 -45.03 19.70 -31.30
C ASN A 165 -45.60 20.82 -30.42
N LYS A 166 -45.67 20.63 -29.10
CA LYS A 166 -46.08 21.67 -28.13
C LYS A 166 -45.17 22.90 -28.17
N ALA A 167 -43.87 22.70 -28.41
CA ALA A 167 -42.88 23.77 -28.56
C ALA A 167 -42.91 24.45 -29.94
N GLY A 168 -43.79 24.03 -30.85
CA GLY A 168 -43.86 24.57 -32.21
C GLY A 168 -42.70 24.17 -33.13
N LEU A 169 -41.82 23.27 -32.69
CA LEU A 169 -40.64 22.82 -33.42
C LEU A 169 -40.97 21.83 -34.54
N ILE A 170 -42.07 21.06 -34.41
CA ILE A 170 -42.61 20.21 -35.47
C ILE A 170 -44.13 20.34 -35.63
N SER A 171 -44.63 20.11 -36.83
CA SER A 171 -46.08 20.10 -37.10
C SER A 171 -46.77 18.82 -36.60
N LYS A 172 -48.09 18.83 -36.47
CA LYS A 172 -48.84 17.65 -35.98
C LYS A 172 -48.84 16.47 -36.96
N SER A 173 -48.74 16.73 -38.26
CA SER A 173 -48.51 15.69 -39.26
C SER A 173 -47.08 15.13 -39.18
N THR A 174 -46.08 15.98 -38.93
CA THR A 174 -44.68 15.55 -38.68
C THR A 174 -44.58 14.65 -37.44
N GLU A 175 -45.25 15.02 -36.34
CA GLU A 175 -45.33 14.19 -35.12
C GLU A 175 -45.91 12.80 -35.43
N SER A 176 -46.98 12.77 -36.22
CA SER A 176 -47.69 11.53 -36.59
C SER A 176 -46.89 10.64 -37.54
N ASP A 177 -46.23 11.23 -38.54
CA ASP A 177 -45.37 10.54 -39.51
C ASP A 177 -44.14 9.92 -38.84
N PHE A 178 -43.40 10.69 -38.03
CA PHE A 178 -42.25 10.18 -37.29
C PHE A 178 -42.63 9.09 -36.27
N TYR A 179 -43.76 9.24 -35.56
CA TYR A 179 -44.22 8.20 -34.64
C TYR A 179 -44.56 6.89 -35.37
N ASN A 180 -45.28 6.96 -36.49
CA ASN A 180 -45.66 5.77 -37.26
C ASN A 180 -44.43 5.07 -37.86
N LYS A 181 -43.45 5.82 -38.38
CA LYS A 181 -42.18 5.28 -38.88
C LYS A 181 -41.37 4.62 -37.78
N ALA A 182 -41.18 5.29 -36.63
CA ALA A 182 -40.52 4.72 -35.46
C ALA A 182 -41.23 3.44 -34.97
N ALA A 183 -42.56 3.39 -34.97
CA ALA A 183 -43.35 2.20 -34.63
C ALA A 183 -43.17 1.03 -35.63
N SER A 184 -42.73 1.30 -36.86
CA SER A 184 -42.34 0.28 -37.84
C SER A 184 -40.86 -0.12 -37.79
N GLY A 185 -40.05 0.50 -36.91
CA GLY A 185 -38.61 0.26 -36.80
C GLY A 185 -37.77 0.94 -37.89
N ASP A 186 -38.30 1.99 -38.53
CA ASP A 186 -37.60 2.81 -39.52
C ASP A 186 -36.35 3.47 -38.90
N LYS A 187 -35.17 3.01 -39.33
CA LYS A 187 -33.88 3.47 -38.80
C LYS A 187 -33.56 4.91 -39.18
N ASP A 188 -34.01 5.37 -40.35
CA ASP A 188 -33.74 6.73 -40.82
C ASP A 188 -34.64 7.72 -40.07
N ALA A 189 -35.88 7.32 -39.77
CA ALA A 189 -36.76 8.08 -38.88
C ALA A 189 -36.21 8.12 -37.43
N LEU A 190 -35.76 7.00 -36.86
CA LEU A 190 -35.15 6.99 -35.53
C LEU A 190 -33.88 7.86 -35.49
N ALA A 191 -33.03 7.80 -36.51
CA ALA A 191 -31.86 8.65 -36.64
C ALA A 191 -32.23 10.15 -36.77
N ALA A 192 -33.29 10.50 -37.52
CA ALA A 192 -33.77 11.87 -37.64
C ALA A 192 -34.36 12.40 -36.31
N ILE A 193 -35.13 11.59 -35.59
CA ILE A 193 -35.67 11.94 -34.26
C ILE A 193 -34.50 12.18 -33.28
N LYS A 194 -33.51 11.27 -33.25
CA LYS A 194 -32.30 11.42 -32.43
C LYS A 194 -31.45 12.64 -32.83
N GLY A 195 -31.37 12.93 -34.13
CA GLY A 195 -30.69 14.13 -34.65
C GLY A 195 -31.30 15.46 -34.20
N SER A 196 -32.57 15.47 -33.76
CA SER A 196 -33.19 16.68 -33.20
C SER A 196 -32.79 16.98 -31.75
N LEU A 197 -32.01 16.11 -31.09
CA LEU A 197 -31.55 16.33 -29.71
C LEU A 197 -30.42 17.36 -29.59
N SER A 198 -29.68 17.67 -30.66
CA SER A 198 -28.45 18.47 -30.59
C SER A 198 -28.67 20.00 -30.53
N ASP A 199 -27.91 20.62 -29.62
CA ASP A 199 -27.31 21.97 -29.70
C ASP A 199 -28.25 23.16 -30.00
N SER A 200 -29.56 23.03 -29.76
CA SER A 200 -30.49 24.17 -29.85
C SER A 200 -31.81 24.01 -29.11
N ALA A 201 -32.39 22.80 -29.13
CA ALA A 201 -33.65 22.51 -28.43
C ALA A 201 -33.40 22.28 -26.93
N LEU A 202 -32.51 21.35 -26.57
CA LEU A 202 -32.26 20.99 -25.17
C LEU A 202 -31.47 22.05 -24.39
N GLU A 203 -30.57 22.82 -25.02
CA GLU A 203 -29.83 23.91 -24.33
C GLU A 203 -30.72 24.99 -23.72
N LYS A 204 -31.90 25.21 -24.31
CA LYS A 204 -32.90 26.20 -23.87
C LYS A 204 -34.06 25.55 -23.10
N THR A 205 -34.04 24.23 -22.96
CA THR A 205 -35.08 23.47 -22.27
C THR A 205 -34.73 23.37 -20.79
N GLU A 206 -35.60 23.87 -19.93
CA GLU A 206 -35.55 23.57 -18.50
C GLU A 206 -35.77 22.07 -18.30
N VAL A 207 -34.71 21.36 -17.89
CA VAL A 207 -34.80 19.97 -17.45
C VAL A 207 -35.12 19.95 -15.95
N LYS A 208 -36.18 19.24 -15.57
CA LYS A 208 -36.48 18.96 -14.16
C LYS A 208 -36.56 17.47 -13.90
N GLU A 209 -35.55 16.93 -13.24
CA GLU A 209 -35.61 15.59 -12.64
C GLU A 209 -36.55 15.59 -11.42
N ASN A 210 -37.46 14.61 -11.34
CA ASN A 210 -38.36 14.45 -10.19
C ASN A 210 -37.97 13.28 -9.29
N SER A 211 -37.38 12.22 -9.87
CA SER A 211 -36.91 11.02 -9.18
C SER A 211 -36.03 10.20 -10.13
N ALA A 212 -35.00 9.52 -9.64
CA ALA A 212 -34.27 8.52 -10.42
C ALA A 212 -34.24 7.17 -9.68
N ASP A 213 -34.69 6.11 -10.35
CA ASP A 213 -34.59 4.72 -9.86
C ASP A 213 -33.36 4.06 -10.48
N SER A 214 -32.20 4.50 -10.00
CA SER A 214 -30.88 4.14 -10.51
C SER A 214 -30.33 2.87 -9.85
N VAL A 215 -29.64 2.04 -10.63
CA VAL A 215 -29.04 0.78 -10.17
C VAL A 215 -27.55 0.77 -10.49
N TYR A 216 -26.73 0.45 -9.48
CA TYR A 216 -25.28 0.36 -9.58
C TYR A 216 -24.81 -1.08 -9.33
N ALA A 217 -24.02 -1.61 -10.25
CA ALA A 217 -23.34 -2.90 -10.12
C ALA A 217 -21.82 -2.70 -10.16
N VAL A 218 -21.11 -3.40 -9.27
CA VAL A 218 -19.66 -3.27 -9.12
C VAL A 218 -18.98 -4.62 -9.38
N GLN A 219 -18.12 -4.65 -10.40
CA GLN A 219 -17.34 -5.82 -10.81
C GLN A 219 -16.04 -5.91 -10.00
N LEU A 220 -15.97 -6.88 -9.11
CA LEU A 220 -14.82 -7.13 -8.22
C LEU A 220 -13.76 -8.05 -8.85
N SER A 221 -14.16 -8.97 -9.73
CA SER A 221 -13.27 -9.95 -10.39
C SER A 221 -13.38 -9.88 -11.92
N ASP A 222 -13.05 -10.96 -12.62
CA ASP A 222 -13.00 -11.02 -14.09
C ASP A 222 -14.33 -11.43 -14.74
N GLU A 223 -15.36 -11.76 -13.96
CA GLU A 223 -16.70 -12.01 -14.50
C GLU A 223 -17.28 -10.76 -15.16
N VAL A 224 -17.54 -10.83 -16.46
CA VAL A 224 -18.04 -9.71 -17.27
C VAL A 224 -19.42 -9.27 -16.77
N VAL A 225 -19.55 -8.03 -16.29
CA VAL A 225 -20.87 -7.39 -16.17
C VAL A 225 -21.37 -7.02 -17.56
N SER A 226 -22.58 -7.46 -17.89
CA SER A 226 -23.28 -7.13 -19.13
C SER A 226 -24.60 -6.41 -18.86
N PHE A 227 -25.04 -5.60 -19.82
CA PHE A 227 -26.41 -5.09 -19.87
C PHE A 227 -27.33 -6.08 -20.60
N ASP A 228 -28.46 -6.42 -19.97
CA ASP A 228 -29.63 -6.94 -20.68
C ASP A 228 -30.44 -5.75 -21.20
N LEU A 229 -30.49 -5.53 -22.51
CA LEU A 229 -31.27 -4.43 -23.10
C LEU A 229 -32.79 -4.60 -22.90
N GLY A 230 -33.28 -5.82 -22.65
CA GLY A 230 -34.66 -6.08 -22.27
C GLY A 230 -34.95 -5.83 -20.77
N ASN A 231 -33.91 -5.77 -19.93
CA ASN A 231 -34.01 -5.55 -18.49
C ASN A 231 -32.78 -4.82 -17.95
N ILE A 232 -32.62 -3.56 -18.35
CA ILE A 232 -31.42 -2.73 -18.16
C ILE A 232 -30.97 -2.55 -16.69
N LYS A 233 -31.83 -2.87 -15.72
CA LYS A 233 -31.56 -2.82 -14.27
C LYS A 233 -31.04 -4.15 -13.70
N ASN A 234 -31.08 -5.24 -14.46
CA ASN A 234 -30.64 -6.56 -14.01
C ASN A 234 -29.19 -6.84 -14.44
N PHE A 235 -28.28 -6.79 -13.47
CA PHE A 235 -26.84 -7.01 -13.68
C PHE A 235 -26.36 -8.42 -13.29
N GLY A 236 -27.27 -9.38 -13.02
CA GLY A 236 -26.89 -10.75 -12.65
C GLY A 236 -26.15 -10.83 -11.30
N PHE A 237 -26.54 -10.03 -10.32
CA PHE A 237 -25.82 -9.85 -9.05
C PHE A 237 -25.43 -11.16 -8.36
N ASN A 238 -24.13 -11.30 -8.05
CA ASN A 238 -23.53 -12.46 -7.40
C ASN A 238 -22.36 -12.00 -6.50
N ASP A 239 -21.46 -12.91 -6.09
CA ASP A 239 -20.31 -12.57 -5.23
C ASP A 239 -19.17 -11.82 -5.96
N ASN A 240 -19.18 -11.80 -7.29
CA ASN A 240 -18.24 -11.06 -8.14
C ASN A 240 -18.82 -9.72 -8.62
N VAL A 241 -20.14 -9.64 -8.77
CA VAL A 241 -20.91 -8.48 -9.24
C VAL A 241 -21.86 -8.05 -8.13
N ILE A 242 -21.41 -7.12 -7.28
CA ILE A 242 -22.13 -6.71 -6.07
C ILE A 242 -22.91 -5.43 -6.33
N LYS A 243 -24.17 -5.38 -5.87
CA LYS A 243 -24.99 -4.16 -5.92
C LYS A 243 -24.40 -3.09 -4.99
N ALA A 244 -24.42 -1.85 -5.48
CA ALA A 244 -24.08 -0.68 -4.68
C ALA A 244 -25.23 0.33 -4.65
N ARG A 245 -25.16 1.21 -3.65
CA ARG A 245 -25.99 2.41 -3.53
C ARG A 245 -25.13 3.67 -3.65
N LEU A 246 -25.71 4.72 -4.21
CA LEU A 246 -25.13 6.07 -4.12
C LEU A 246 -25.13 6.51 -2.65
N VAL A 247 -24.07 7.22 -2.26
CA VAL A 247 -23.95 7.85 -0.93
C VAL A 247 -24.07 9.36 -1.08
N ASP A 248 -23.26 9.94 -1.97
CA ASP A 248 -23.26 11.37 -2.28
C ASP A 248 -22.59 11.61 -3.63
N ILE A 249 -22.85 12.79 -4.22
CA ILE A 249 -22.38 13.20 -5.55
C ILE A 249 -22.16 14.72 -5.57
N ASN A 250 -21.10 15.16 -6.24
CA ASN A 250 -20.87 16.56 -6.57
C ASN A 250 -20.69 16.71 -8.09
N TYR A 251 -21.82 16.61 -8.82
CA TYR A 251 -21.90 16.63 -10.27
C TYR A 251 -23.32 16.93 -10.74
N ASP A 252 -23.46 17.80 -11.73
CA ASP A 252 -24.69 18.02 -12.49
C ASP A 252 -24.41 17.83 -13.99
N PRO A 253 -25.11 16.93 -14.70
CA PRO A 253 -24.94 16.73 -16.14
C PRO A 253 -25.46 17.90 -17.01
N TYR A 254 -26.08 18.93 -16.43
CA TYR A 254 -26.53 20.15 -17.12
C TYR A 254 -25.69 21.38 -16.75
N GLU A 255 -24.65 21.23 -15.94
CA GLU A 255 -23.61 22.26 -15.78
C GLU A 255 -22.82 22.40 -17.09
N ASN A 256 -23.34 23.25 -17.98
CA ASN A 256 -22.53 23.89 -19.01
C ASN A 256 -21.32 24.52 -18.33
N VAL A 257 -20.10 24.16 -18.77
CA VAL A 257 -18.85 24.82 -18.34
C VAL A 257 -18.87 26.23 -18.91
N SER A 258 -19.51 27.12 -18.18
CA SER A 258 -19.83 28.47 -18.63
C SER A 258 -18.58 29.35 -18.58
N LYS A 259 -18.73 30.61 -18.99
CA LYS A 259 -17.67 31.62 -18.83
C LYS A 259 -17.31 31.88 -17.36
N GLU A 260 -18.13 31.39 -16.42
CA GLU A 260 -17.99 31.61 -14.98
C GLU A 260 -17.27 30.44 -14.29
N GLY A 261 -17.43 29.19 -14.75
CA GLY A 261 -16.63 28.05 -14.27
C GLY A 261 -17.31 26.68 -14.26
N PHE A 262 -16.73 25.79 -13.46
CA PHE A 262 -17.36 24.57 -12.95
C PHE A 262 -17.99 24.90 -11.58
N ASN A 263 -19.16 24.36 -11.25
CA ASN A 263 -19.67 24.39 -9.86
C ASN A 263 -19.50 23.02 -9.19
N GLY A 264 -19.67 21.93 -9.94
CA GLY A 264 -19.46 20.56 -9.52
C GLY A 264 -18.04 20.02 -9.76
N SER A 265 -17.59 19.15 -8.86
CA SER A 265 -16.29 18.48 -8.96
C SER A 265 -16.29 17.19 -9.79
N ASP A 266 -17.40 16.78 -10.42
CA ASP A 266 -17.51 15.51 -11.14
C ASP A 266 -17.01 14.30 -10.32
N VAL A 267 -17.44 14.22 -9.06
CA VAL A 267 -17.07 13.14 -8.12
C VAL A 267 -18.30 12.50 -7.48
N ALA A 268 -18.21 11.21 -7.17
CA ALA A 268 -19.24 10.48 -6.44
C ALA A 268 -18.66 9.43 -5.50
N ILE A 269 -19.44 9.09 -4.47
CA ILE A 269 -19.17 7.98 -3.55
C ILE A 269 -20.30 6.96 -3.68
N LEU A 270 -19.94 5.71 -3.99
CA LEU A 270 -20.80 4.55 -3.86
C LEU A 270 -20.46 3.78 -2.57
N LYS A 271 -21.39 2.92 -2.12
CA LYS A 271 -21.17 1.92 -1.06
C LYS A 271 -21.70 0.58 -1.53
N LEU A 272 -20.88 -0.47 -1.46
CA LEU A 272 -21.31 -1.85 -1.68
C LEU A 272 -22.39 -2.25 -0.64
N ASP A 273 -23.48 -2.87 -1.07
CA ASP A 273 -24.61 -3.20 -0.19
C ASP A 273 -24.30 -4.33 0.82
N ARG A 274 -23.21 -5.09 0.60
CA ARG A 274 -22.77 -6.19 1.47
C ARG A 274 -21.24 -6.30 1.50
N GLY A 275 -20.73 -7.16 2.39
CA GLY A 275 -19.31 -7.46 2.57
C GLY A 275 -18.54 -6.43 3.40
N THR A 276 -17.35 -6.84 3.83
CA THR A 276 -16.37 -6.09 4.64
C THR A 276 -14.99 -6.69 4.40
N ASN A 277 -13.92 -6.07 4.94
CA ASN A 277 -12.53 -6.50 4.76
C ASN A 277 -12.10 -6.47 3.27
N TYR A 278 -12.62 -5.53 2.49
CA TYR A 278 -12.19 -5.33 1.11
C TYR A 278 -10.74 -4.82 1.04
N PRO A 279 -9.96 -5.17 -0.02
CA PRO A 279 -8.78 -4.38 -0.37
C PRO A 279 -9.20 -2.95 -0.73
N PHE A 280 -8.31 -1.98 -0.52
CA PHE A 280 -8.62 -0.56 -0.75
C PHE A 280 -7.36 0.24 -1.08
N ASN A 281 -7.50 1.30 -1.87
CA ASN A 281 -6.39 2.18 -2.23
C ASN A 281 -6.29 3.36 -1.23
N ARG A 282 -5.06 3.69 -0.83
CA ARG A 282 -4.78 4.81 0.10
C ARG A 282 -4.89 6.15 -0.63
N LEU A 283 -5.48 7.15 0.00
CA LEU A 283 -5.68 8.48 -0.62
C LEU A 283 -4.54 9.45 -0.23
N GLY A 284 -3.66 9.73 -1.18
CA GLY A 284 -2.51 10.66 -1.05
C GLY A 284 -2.92 12.13 -1.13
N SER A 285 -2.01 13.01 -1.55
CA SER A 285 -2.28 14.46 -1.70
C SER A 285 -1.39 15.10 -2.76
N LEU A 286 -1.91 16.15 -3.43
CA LEU A 286 -1.13 16.97 -4.35
C LEU A 286 0.01 17.76 -3.69
N LEU A 287 0.11 17.82 -2.36
CA LEU A 287 1.24 18.45 -1.65
C LEU A 287 2.60 17.86 -2.06
N ASN A 288 2.64 16.58 -2.45
CA ASN A 288 3.85 15.87 -2.89
C ASN A 288 3.91 15.68 -4.42
N VAL A 289 3.07 16.39 -5.18
CA VAL A 289 2.90 16.22 -6.63
C VAL A 289 3.22 17.53 -7.37
N THR A 290 4.24 17.50 -8.20
CA THR A 290 4.78 18.66 -8.93
C THR A 290 4.80 18.40 -10.43
N GLN A 291 5.08 19.44 -11.24
CA GLN A 291 5.29 19.25 -12.67
C GLN A 291 6.46 18.27 -12.91
N GLY A 292 6.23 17.28 -13.78
CA GLY A 292 7.16 16.18 -14.02
C GLY A 292 7.03 14.99 -13.07
N SER A 293 6.21 15.06 -12.00
CA SER A 293 5.85 13.89 -11.20
C SER A 293 5.21 12.83 -12.10
N LYS A 294 5.63 11.57 -11.96
CA LYS A 294 5.04 10.44 -12.66
C LYS A 294 3.63 10.17 -12.12
N LEU A 295 2.73 9.81 -13.04
CA LEU A 295 1.42 9.26 -12.73
C LEU A 295 1.24 7.88 -13.38
N THR A 296 0.59 6.98 -12.66
CA THR A 296 0.09 5.71 -13.17
C THR A 296 -1.42 5.67 -12.94
N VAL A 297 -2.22 5.41 -13.97
CA VAL A 297 -3.68 5.25 -13.89
C VAL A 297 -4.05 3.79 -14.08
N LEU A 298 -5.01 3.32 -13.29
CA LEU A 298 -5.70 2.05 -13.51
C LEU A 298 -7.18 2.30 -13.81
N GLY A 299 -7.72 1.58 -14.79
CA GLY A 299 -9.14 1.68 -15.15
C GLY A 299 -9.54 0.65 -16.20
N PHE A 300 -10.84 0.32 -16.24
CA PHE A 300 -11.41 -0.62 -17.18
C PHE A 300 -11.72 0.12 -18.49
N PRO A 301 -11.08 -0.27 -19.62
CA PRO A 301 -11.33 0.39 -20.89
C PRO A 301 -12.80 0.22 -21.25
N GLY A 302 -13.44 1.34 -21.62
CA GLY A 302 -14.84 1.36 -22.00
C GLY A 302 -14.98 0.66 -23.33
N SER A 303 -15.42 -0.61 -23.27
CA SER A 303 -15.76 -1.41 -24.44
C SER A 303 -16.77 -0.65 -25.30
N ALA A 304 -16.30 -0.08 -26.41
CA ALA A 304 -17.19 0.29 -27.50
C ALA A 304 -17.81 -1.03 -27.99
N GLU A 305 -19.12 -1.17 -27.85
CA GLU A 305 -19.86 -2.42 -28.12
C GLU A 305 -20.05 -2.64 -29.64
N ASN A 306 -18.97 -2.46 -30.39
CA ASN A 306 -18.87 -2.67 -31.82
C ASN A 306 -18.36 -4.09 -32.07
N GLU A 307 -18.89 -4.77 -33.09
CA GLU A 307 -18.60 -6.18 -33.43
C GLU A 307 -17.12 -6.47 -33.80
N LEU A 308 -16.28 -5.44 -33.82
CA LEU A 308 -14.84 -5.49 -34.14
C LEU A 308 -13.95 -5.88 -32.94
N VAL A 309 -14.47 -5.88 -31.71
CA VAL A 309 -13.71 -6.18 -30.48
C VAL A 309 -14.47 -7.19 -29.62
N SER A 310 -13.77 -8.14 -29.00
CA SER A 310 -14.41 -9.15 -28.16
C SER A 310 -15.00 -8.56 -26.87
N LYS A 311 -16.11 -9.16 -26.40
CA LYS A 311 -16.84 -8.77 -25.17
C LYS A 311 -16.06 -9.05 -23.86
N ASN A 312 -14.75 -9.23 -23.93
CA ASN A 312 -13.94 -9.94 -22.94
C ASN A 312 -12.91 -9.04 -22.22
N GLN A 313 -12.94 -7.71 -22.41
CA GLN A 313 -12.11 -6.78 -21.62
C GLN A 313 -12.72 -6.57 -20.22
N SER A 314 -12.62 -7.62 -19.40
CA SER A 314 -12.91 -7.62 -17.96
C SER A 314 -11.72 -7.22 -17.08
N LEU A 315 -10.53 -7.06 -17.67
CA LEU A 315 -9.31 -6.70 -16.95
C LEU A 315 -9.10 -5.18 -16.96
N PRO A 316 -8.58 -4.58 -15.87
CA PRO A 316 -8.16 -3.19 -15.89
C PRO A 316 -6.93 -3.00 -16.79
N THR A 317 -6.84 -1.83 -17.40
CA THR A 317 -5.67 -1.36 -18.15
C THR A 317 -4.84 -0.41 -17.29
N THR A 318 -3.53 -0.37 -17.58
CA THR A 318 -2.61 0.62 -17.01
C THR A 318 -2.24 1.64 -18.07
N THR A 319 -2.44 2.93 -17.80
CA THR A 319 -1.83 4.02 -18.58
C THR A 319 -0.89 4.84 -17.68
N GLN A 320 0.18 5.38 -18.27
CA GLN A 320 1.21 6.13 -17.54
C GLN A 320 1.52 7.44 -18.25
N GLY A 321 2.15 8.35 -17.51
CA GLY A 321 2.53 9.67 -17.99
C GLY A 321 3.09 10.54 -16.86
N THR A 322 3.06 11.84 -17.05
CA THR A 322 3.58 12.86 -16.14
C THR A 322 2.58 13.99 -15.90
N VAL A 323 2.71 14.65 -14.76
CA VAL A 323 2.02 15.93 -14.49
C VAL A 323 2.62 17.00 -15.38
N SER A 324 1.88 17.44 -16.39
CA SER A 324 2.24 18.57 -17.25
C SER A 324 2.10 19.90 -16.47
N SER A 325 1.09 20.02 -15.61
CA SER A 325 0.96 21.11 -14.64
C SER A 325 -0.13 20.85 -13.59
N ILE A 326 -0.22 21.71 -12.57
CA ILE A 326 -1.42 21.85 -11.73
C ILE A 326 -2.12 23.17 -12.09
N ARG A 327 -3.45 23.17 -12.08
CA ARG A 327 -4.34 24.32 -12.36
C ARG A 327 -5.44 24.41 -11.30
N ASN A 328 -6.10 25.55 -11.20
CA ASN A 328 -7.44 25.61 -10.59
C ASN A 328 -8.47 25.19 -11.64
N ALA A 329 -9.55 24.53 -11.23
CA ALA A 329 -10.77 24.46 -12.04
C ALA A 329 -11.41 25.86 -12.09
N ASN A 330 -11.79 26.33 -13.28
CA ASN A 330 -12.39 27.67 -13.46
C ASN A 330 -13.60 27.86 -12.52
N GLY A 331 -13.79 29.06 -11.99
CA GLY A 331 -14.82 29.37 -10.99
C GLY A 331 -14.57 28.88 -9.55
N THR A 332 -13.55 28.03 -9.32
CA THR A 332 -13.33 27.38 -8.01
C THR A 332 -11.90 27.53 -7.47
N ASN A 333 -11.68 27.08 -6.24
CA ASN A 333 -10.34 26.87 -5.66
C ASN A 333 -9.80 25.44 -5.88
N ASN A 334 -10.64 24.54 -6.40
CA ASN A 334 -10.36 23.10 -6.52
C ASN A 334 -9.33 22.86 -7.62
N LYS A 335 -8.54 21.78 -7.53
CA LYS A 335 -7.38 21.58 -8.41
C LYS A 335 -7.67 20.61 -9.55
N LEU A 336 -7.09 20.92 -10.71
CA LEU A 336 -7.00 20.03 -11.85
C LEU A 336 -5.54 19.66 -12.07
N ILE A 337 -5.28 18.36 -12.25
CA ILE A 337 -3.99 17.84 -12.68
C ILE A 337 -3.99 17.80 -14.20
N GLN A 338 -3.22 18.68 -14.84
CA GLN A 338 -3.00 18.65 -16.28
C GLN A 338 -1.93 17.59 -16.58
N THR A 339 -2.16 16.68 -17.53
CA THR A 339 -1.28 15.54 -17.76
C THR A 339 -1.30 15.01 -19.19
N ASP A 340 -0.21 14.36 -19.59
CA ASP A 340 -0.06 13.61 -20.84
C ASP A 340 -0.52 12.14 -20.74
N VAL A 341 -0.86 11.65 -19.52
CA VAL A 341 -1.43 10.30 -19.30
C VAL A 341 -2.64 10.13 -20.21
N SER A 342 -2.61 9.12 -21.07
CA SER A 342 -3.75 8.84 -21.95
C SER A 342 -4.95 8.32 -21.15
N ILE A 343 -6.01 9.14 -21.09
CA ILE A 343 -7.32 8.76 -20.57
C ILE A 343 -8.22 8.40 -21.76
N ALA A 344 -8.93 7.29 -21.66
CA ALA A 344 -9.92 6.83 -22.64
C ALA A 344 -11.29 6.66 -21.95
N LYS A 345 -12.37 6.59 -22.74
CA LYS A 345 -13.71 6.24 -22.23
C LYS A 345 -13.63 4.97 -21.37
N GLY A 346 -14.35 4.93 -20.25
CA GLY A 346 -14.34 3.84 -19.27
C GLY A 346 -13.23 3.92 -18.21
N ASN A 347 -12.04 4.43 -18.54
CA ASN A 347 -11.01 4.72 -17.52
C ASN A 347 -11.38 5.94 -16.64
N SER A 348 -12.43 6.70 -17.02
CA SER A 348 -13.12 7.65 -16.14
C SER A 348 -13.47 7.03 -14.78
N GLY A 349 -13.24 7.77 -13.71
CA GLY A 349 -13.42 7.32 -12.33
C GLY A 349 -12.30 6.42 -11.80
N GLY A 350 -11.32 6.09 -12.64
CA GLY A 350 -10.14 5.30 -12.25
C GLY A 350 -9.16 6.11 -11.39
N PRO A 351 -8.46 5.48 -10.43
CA PRO A 351 -7.46 6.16 -9.61
C PRO A 351 -6.18 6.48 -10.39
N ALA A 352 -5.66 7.70 -10.18
CA ALA A 352 -4.33 8.12 -10.60
C ALA A 352 -3.37 8.11 -9.40
N TYR A 353 -2.33 7.27 -9.47
CA TYR A 353 -1.36 7.03 -8.40
C TYR A 353 -0.08 7.87 -8.52
N ASN A 354 0.46 8.30 -7.39
CA ASN A 354 1.86 8.73 -7.25
C ASN A 354 2.82 7.52 -7.19
N SER A 355 4.13 7.77 -7.15
CA SER A 355 5.17 6.72 -7.07
C SER A 355 5.05 5.80 -5.84
N ASP A 356 4.50 6.29 -4.73
CA ASP A 356 4.29 5.51 -3.50
C ASP A 356 3.06 4.57 -3.59
N GLY A 357 2.30 4.67 -4.69
CA GLY A 357 1.09 3.92 -4.94
C GLY A 357 -0.10 4.42 -4.11
N GLU A 358 -0.14 5.72 -3.81
CA GLU A 358 -1.30 6.41 -3.23
C GLU A 358 -2.06 7.16 -4.33
N VAL A 359 -3.40 7.20 -4.23
CA VAL A 359 -4.23 7.92 -5.20
C VAL A 359 -4.11 9.42 -4.94
N VAL A 360 -3.65 10.17 -5.93
CA VAL A 360 -3.50 11.64 -5.90
C VAL A 360 -4.45 12.37 -6.84
N GLY A 361 -5.14 11.66 -7.73
CA GLY A 361 -6.20 12.21 -8.56
C GLY A 361 -7.18 11.18 -9.09
N LEU A 362 -8.25 11.66 -9.70
CA LEU A 362 -9.32 10.88 -10.32
C LEU A 362 -9.30 11.08 -11.84
N ALA A 363 -8.99 10.01 -12.58
CA ALA A 363 -8.94 10.06 -14.04
C ALA A 363 -10.30 10.46 -14.60
N THR A 364 -10.37 11.58 -15.32
CA THR A 364 -11.62 12.16 -15.83
C THR A 364 -11.49 12.38 -17.33
N TYR A 365 -12.45 11.89 -18.13
CA TYR A 365 -12.42 12.07 -19.59
C TYR A 365 -13.04 13.42 -19.98
N ILE A 366 -12.22 14.47 -20.01
CA ILE A 366 -12.61 15.79 -20.52
C ILE A 366 -12.12 15.92 -21.97
N THR A 367 -13.03 15.78 -22.94
CA THR A 367 -12.80 16.32 -24.29
C THR A 367 -13.01 17.83 -24.25
N SER A 368 -12.01 18.61 -24.67
CA SER A 368 -12.32 19.92 -25.20
C SER A 368 -13.15 19.77 -26.49
N ASP A 369 -14.10 20.69 -26.68
CA ASP A 369 -14.53 21.33 -27.95
C ASP A 369 -14.72 20.52 -29.26
N GLY A 370 -14.66 19.19 -29.24
CA GLY A 370 -14.92 18.31 -30.40
C GLY A 370 -13.99 18.51 -31.61
N SER A 371 -12.97 19.36 -31.48
CA SER A 371 -12.29 19.99 -32.60
C SER A 371 -10.84 19.51 -32.73
N LEU A 372 -10.52 18.93 -33.88
CA LEU A 372 -9.18 18.41 -34.20
C LEU A 372 -8.17 19.56 -34.34
N GLY A 373 -7.04 19.55 -33.64
CA GLY A 373 -5.93 20.43 -34.03
C GLY A 373 -4.75 20.66 -33.08
N ALA A 374 -4.88 20.43 -31.77
CA ALA A 374 -3.78 20.69 -30.81
C ALA A 374 -3.65 19.58 -29.76
N SER A 375 -2.42 19.37 -29.28
CA SER A 375 -1.96 18.37 -28.30
C SER A 375 -3.00 17.86 -27.30
N LYS A 376 -3.14 16.53 -27.17
CA LYS A 376 -4.00 15.87 -26.17
C LYS A 376 -3.59 16.22 -24.73
N ILE A 377 -4.13 17.31 -24.22
CA ILE A 377 -4.02 17.73 -22.83
C ILE A 377 -5.18 17.10 -22.08
N ASN A 378 -4.89 16.13 -21.22
CA ASN A 378 -5.88 15.51 -20.35
C ASN A 378 -5.90 16.19 -18.97
N TYR A 379 -7.06 16.16 -18.31
CA TYR A 379 -7.23 16.71 -16.96
C TYR A 379 -7.81 15.66 -16.02
N MET A 380 -7.29 15.61 -14.80
CA MET A 380 -7.80 14.78 -13.70
C MET A 380 -8.26 15.67 -12.55
N ARG A 381 -9.29 15.25 -11.81
CA ARG A 381 -9.67 15.93 -10.56
C ARG A 381 -8.66 15.61 -9.46
N ASP A 382 -8.49 16.52 -8.51
CA ASP A 382 -7.73 16.29 -7.28
C ASP A 382 -8.43 15.21 -6.44
N ILE A 383 -7.66 14.33 -5.79
CA ILE A 383 -8.25 13.40 -4.83
C ILE A 383 -8.89 14.13 -3.62
N GLN A 384 -8.52 15.40 -3.38
CA GLN A 384 -9.15 16.24 -2.37
C GLN A 384 -10.67 16.40 -2.62
N ASP A 385 -11.14 16.46 -3.87
CA ASP A 385 -12.57 16.52 -4.19
C ASP A 385 -13.35 15.31 -3.61
N ILE A 386 -12.74 14.11 -3.66
CA ILE A 386 -13.27 12.89 -3.04
C ILE A 386 -13.12 12.92 -1.51
N LYS A 387 -12.01 13.45 -0.98
CA LYS A 387 -11.80 13.56 0.48
C LYS A 387 -12.82 14.46 1.14
N ASP A 388 -13.11 15.61 0.54
CA ASP A 388 -14.09 16.56 1.07
C ASP A 388 -15.51 15.97 1.02
N LEU A 389 -15.84 15.22 -0.04
CA LEU A 389 -17.10 14.48 -0.14
C LEU A 389 -17.20 13.34 0.90
N LEU A 390 -16.11 12.63 1.20
CA LEU A 390 -16.06 11.63 2.28
C LEU A 390 -16.27 12.28 3.66
N ILE A 391 -15.58 13.39 3.92
CA ILE A 391 -15.65 14.15 5.18
C ILE A 391 -17.05 14.73 5.40
N LYS A 392 -17.68 15.31 4.36
CA LYS A 392 -19.07 15.80 4.36
C LYS A 392 -20.06 14.74 4.85
N ASN A 393 -19.81 13.47 4.53
CA ASN A 393 -20.65 12.32 4.91
C ASN A 393 -20.19 11.61 6.19
N GLY A 394 -19.18 12.14 6.90
CA GLY A 394 -18.63 11.54 8.11
C GLY A 394 -17.86 10.23 7.89
N ILE A 395 -17.52 9.91 6.64
CA ILE A 395 -16.87 8.65 6.26
C ILE A 395 -15.38 8.75 6.57
N LYS A 396 -14.87 7.84 7.40
CA LYS A 396 -13.46 7.75 7.78
C LYS A 396 -12.78 6.64 6.98
N VAL A 397 -11.89 7.03 6.06
CA VAL A 397 -11.01 6.10 5.34
C VAL A 397 -9.72 5.87 6.13
N PRO A 398 -9.17 4.63 6.20
CA PRO A 398 -7.89 4.40 6.86
C PRO A 398 -6.72 5.07 6.11
N SER A 399 -5.80 5.69 6.85
CA SER A 399 -4.54 6.23 6.28
C SER A 399 -3.51 5.14 6.00
N GLU A 400 -3.67 3.96 6.60
CA GLU A 400 -2.73 2.83 6.54
C GLU A 400 -3.45 1.57 6.06
N SER A 401 -2.73 0.70 5.34
CA SER A 401 -3.31 -0.55 4.84
C SER A 401 -3.68 -1.49 5.99
N THR A 402 -4.93 -1.97 5.99
CA THR A 402 -5.50 -2.90 6.97
C THR A 402 -6.07 -4.14 6.30
N GLY A 403 -6.39 -5.19 7.09
CA GLY A 403 -7.15 -6.34 6.59
C GLY A 403 -6.52 -7.04 5.39
N ASN A 404 -7.35 -7.38 4.40
CA ASN A 404 -6.92 -7.98 3.14
C ASN A 404 -5.93 -7.11 2.36
N GLN A 405 -6.06 -5.78 2.37
CA GLN A 405 -5.06 -4.90 1.71
C GLN A 405 -3.67 -5.08 2.33
N LYS A 406 -3.60 -5.13 3.67
CA LYS A 406 -2.33 -5.35 4.39
C LYS A 406 -1.73 -6.72 4.14
N LEU A 407 -2.58 -7.76 4.18
CA LEU A 407 -2.17 -9.14 3.95
C LEU A 407 -1.68 -9.35 2.50
N TRP A 408 -2.31 -8.69 1.54
CA TRP A 408 -1.88 -8.68 0.14
C TRP A 408 -0.53 -7.98 -0.04
N GLU A 409 -0.35 -6.78 0.53
CA GLU A 409 0.95 -6.06 0.54
C GLU A 409 2.07 -6.90 1.19
N GLN A 410 1.77 -7.64 2.27
CA GLN A 410 2.72 -8.55 2.90
C GLN A 410 3.10 -9.73 2.00
N GLY A 411 2.14 -10.37 1.33
CA GLY A 411 2.39 -11.45 0.39
C GLY A 411 3.26 -11.01 -0.78
N LEU A 412 2.94 -9.87 -1.40
CA LEU A 412 3.73 -9.28 -2.48
C LEU A 412 5.17 -8.93 -2.05
N SER A 413 5.33 -8.33 -0.86
CA SER A 413 6.65 -7.98 -0.31
C SER A 413 7.52 -9.22 -0.05
N LYS A 414 6.94 -10.27 0.53
CA LYS A 414 7.61 -11.57 0.74
C LYS A 414 8.00 -12.23 -0.59
N PHE A 415 7.10 -12.21 -1.58
CA PHE A 415 7.36 -12.77 -2.91
C PHE A 415 8.50 -12.05 -3.62
N ASN A 416 8.49 -10.71 -3.65
CA ASN A 416 9.55 -9.92 -4.30
C ASN A 416 10.91 -10.09 -3.59
N SER A 417 10.89 -10.44 -2.30
CA SER A 417 12.07 -10.81 -1.51
C SER A 417 12.47 -12.29 -1.64
N ALA A 418 11.84 -13.05 -2.55
CA ALA A 418 12.02 -14.49 -2.77
C ALA A 418 11.69 -15.42 -1.59
N TYR A 419 10.90 -14.98 -0.60
CA TYR A 419 10.39 -15.82 0.49
C TYR A 419 9.04 -16.45 0.10
N TYR A 420 9.05 -17.29 -0.94
CA TYR A 420 7.83 -17.83 -1.56
C TYR A 420 7.01 -18.72 -0.62
N THR A 421 7.63 -19.42 0.34
CA THR A 421 6.88 -20.18 1.36
C THR A 421 6.02 -19.26 2.24
N SER A 422 6.60 -18.14 2.68
CA SER A 422 5.88 -17.16 3.52
C SER A 422 4.87 -16.36 2.71
N ALA A 423 5.15 -16.08 1.43
CA ALA A 423 4.22 -15.42 0.53
C ALA A 423 3.00 -16.30 0.19
N LEU A 424 3.22 -17.61 -0.03
CA LEU A 424 2.16 -18.57 -0.28
C LEU A 424 1.15 -18.65 0.87
N SER A 425 1.61 -18.56 2.12
CA SER A 425 0.71 -18.52 3.29
C SER A 425 -0.21 -17.30 3.28
N ASP A 426 0.28 -16.14 2.85
CA ASP A 426 -0.53 -14.92 2.75
C ASP A 426 -1.50 -15.00 1.57
N PHE A 427 -1.03 -15.43 0.40
CA PHE A 427 -1.86 -15.54 -0.81
C PHE A 427 -2.94 -16.62 -0.69
N GLN A 428 -2.66 -17.77 -0.07
CA GLN A 428 -3.67 -18.79 0.21
C GLN A 428 -4.76 -18.24 1.14
N LYS A 429 -4.39 -17.41 2.11
CA LYS A 429 -5.34 -16.73 2.98
C LYS A 429 -6.14 -15.64 2.25
N ILE A 430 -5.51 -14.85 1.37
CA ILE A 430 -6.22 -13.91 0.48
C ILE A 430 -7.22 -14.65 -0.42
N LYS A 431 -6.87 -15.82 -0.98
CA LYS A 431 -7.79 -16.63 -1.79
C LYS A 431 -9.01 -17.11 -0.99
N GLN A 432 -8.88 -17.27 0.33
CA GLN A 432 -9.98 -17.65 1.23
C GLN A 432 -10.83 -16.44 1.67
N GLU A 433 -10.21 -15.30 1.99
CA GLU A 433 -10.91 -14.11 2.50
C GLU A 433 -11.40 -13.13 1.41
N TYR A 434 -10.85 -13.19 0.19
CA TYR A 434 -11.23 -12.38 -0.97
C TYR A 434 -10.89 -13.11 -2.30
N PRO A 435 -11.63 -14.18 -2.66
CA PRO A 435 -11.42 -14.96 -3.89
C PRO A 435 -11.56 -14.14 -5.19
N GLN A 436 -12.14 -12.94 -5.13
CA GLN A 436 -12.27 -12.00 -6.24
C GLN A 436 -10.93 -11.38 -6.69
N ASN A 437 -9.83 -11.60 -5.95
CA ASN A 437 -8.50 -11.09 -6.31
C ASN A 437 -7.96 -11.74 -7.60
N ARG A 438 -8.11 -11.04 -8.71
CA ARG A 438 -7.64 -11.37 -10.08
C ARG A 438 -6.20 -11.87 -10.16
N LEU A 439 -5.33 -11.40 -9.26
CA LEU A 439 -3.90 -11.67 -9.29
C LEU A 439 -3.48 -12.86 -8.40
N VAL A 440 -4.28 -13.25 -7.39
CA VAL A 440 -3.82 -14.17 -6.33
C VAL A 440 -3.40 -15.54 -6.87
N ASP A 441 -4.10 -16.08 -7.86
CA ASP A 441 -3.80 -17.40 -8.42
C ASP A 441 -2.53 -17.41 -9.27
N ASN A 442 -2.26 -16.32 -10.00
CA ASN A 442 -0.99 -16.15 -10.72
C ASN A 442 0.18 -16.09 -9.72
N PHE A 443 0.06 -15.30 -8.65
CA PHE A 443 1.10 -15.23 -7.62
C PHE A 443 1.30 -16.55 -6.87
N ILE A 444 0.23 -17.32 -6.58
CA ILE A 444 0.34 -18.67 -6.01
C ILE A 444 1.09 -19.62 -6.96
N ALA A 445 0.69 -19.69 -8.23
CA ALA A 445 1.30 -20.59 -9.20
C ALA A 445 2.78 -20.26 -9.45
N ARG A 446 3.13 -18.98 -9.57
CA ARG A 446 4.53 -18.55 -9.78
C ARG A 446 5.39 -18.69 -8.52
N ALA A 447 4.81 -18.56 -7.33
CA ALA A 447 5.52 -18.85 -6.07
C ALA A 447 5.84 -20.35 -5.93
N GLN A 448 4.91 -21.22 -6.31
CA GLN A 448 5.12 -22.68 -6.32
C GLN A 448 6.20 -23.09 -7.33
N ASP A 449 6.18 -22.52 -8.54
CA ASP A 449 7.19 -22.75 -9.58
C ASP A 449 8.59 -22.24 -9.19
N ALA A 450 8.68 -21.04 -8.61
CA ALA A 450 9.95 -20.50 -8.14
C ALA A 450 10.53 -21.34 -6.99
N LYS A 451 9.68 -21.80 -6.07
CA LYS A 451 10.07 -22.67 -4.95
C LYS A 451 10.54 -24.06 -5.43
N SER A 452 9.84 -24.70 -6.37
CA SER A 452 10.26 -26.01 -6.91
C SER A 452 11.59 -25.93 -7.66
N LYS A 453 11.90 -24.77 -8.26
CA LYS A 453 13.19 -24.44 -8.89
C LYS A 453 14.28 -23.96 -7.91
N GLY A 454 14.06 -24.10 -6.59
CA GLY A 454 15.07 -23.79 -5.56
C GLY A 454 15.35 -22.30 -5.35
N LYS A 455 14.49 -21.40 -5.83
CA LYS A 455 14.70 -19.94 -5.78
C LYS A 455 14.39 -19.30 -4.42
N GLU A 456 13.88 -20.08 -3.46
CA GLU A 456 13.58 -19.63 -2.09
C GLU A 456 14.80 -18.96 -1.42
N ALA A 457 14.65 -17.73 -0.93
CA ALA A 457 15.67 -17.06 -0.14
C ALA A 457 15.82 -17.70 1.25
N THR A 458 17.04 -17.76 1.76
CA THR A 458 17.35 -18.30 3.09
C THR A 458 16.86 -17.33 4.17
N ASP A 459 16.19 -17.83 5.21
CA ASP A 459 15.65 -17.03 6.31
C ASP A 459 16.75 -16.15 6.99
N PRO A 460 16.57 -14.82 7.07
CA PRO A 460 17.46 -13.92 7.78
C PRO A 460 17.66 -14.22 9.28
N SER A 461 16.76 -14.97 9.93
CA SER A 461 16.95 -15.42 11.31
C SER A 461 18.26 -16.22 11.49
N LEU A 462 18.69 -16.93 10.43
CA LEU A 462 19.93 -17.69 10.41
C LEU A 462 21.16 -16.78 10.58
N TYR A 463 21.13 -15.53 10.08
CA TYR A 463 22.21 -14.57 10.30
C TYR A 463 22.37 -14.26 11.80
N LEU A 464 21.26 -14.02 12.50
CA LEU A 464 21.28 -13.68 13.93
C LEU A 464 21.79 -14.85 14.78
N ILE A 465 21.49 -16.08 14.39
CA ILE A 465 22.02 -17.30 15.01
C ILE A 465 23.54 -17.39 14.79
N ILE A 466 24.01 -17.25 13.54
CA ILE A 466 25.44 -17.35 13.20
C ILE A 466 26.26 -16.22 13.88
N ILE A 467 25.76 -14.99 13.86
CA ILE A 467 26.38 -13.83 14.51
C ILE A 467 26.36 -13.99 16.04
N GLY A 468 25.24 -14.44 16.62
CA GLY A 468 25.11 -14.67 18.06
C GLY A 468 26.11 -15.71 18.59
N PHE A 469 26.25 -16.85 17.90
CA PHE A 469 27.30 -17.81 18.21
C PHE A 469 28.71 -17.20 18.05
N SER A 470 28.97 -16.48 16.96
CA SER A 470 30.28 -15.86 16.70
C SER A 470 30.70 -14.87 17.80
N ILE A 471 29.76 -14.03 18.27
CA ILE A 471 29.99 -13.12 19.40
C ILE A 471 30.29 -13.92 20.67
N LEU A 472 29.51 -14.96 20.97
CA LEU A 472 29.70 -15.78 22.17
C LEU A 472 31.06 -16.50 22.17
N PHE A 473 31.51 -16.98 21.00
CA PHE A 473 32.84 -17.58 20.81
C PHE A 473 34.01 -16.60 20.94
N ILE A 474 33.87 -15.30 20.65
CA ILE A 474 34.90 -14.30 20.97
C ILE A 474 34.82 -13.85 22.43
N PHE A 475 33.60 -13.56 22.90
CA PHE A 475 33.38 -12.82 24.14
C PHE A 475 33.66 -13.67 25.39
N VAL A 476 33.30 -14.96 25.39
CA VAL A 476 33.56 -15.83 26.54
C VAL A 476 35.08 -16.07 26.74
N PRO A 477 35.88 -16.43 25.71
CA PRO A 477 37.33 -16.61 25.85
C PRO A 477 38.12 -15.33 26.14
N THR A 478 37.72 -14.17 25.57
CA THR A 478 38.33 -12.88 25.92
C THR A 478 38.06 -12.51 27.38
N LEU A 479 36.84 -12.73 27.88
CA LEU A 479 36.50 -12.51 29.29
C LEU A 479 37.28 -13.45 30.22
N ILE A 480 37.41 -14.73 29.87
CA ILE A 480 38.21 -15.72 30.61
C ILE A 480 39.69 -15.32 30.64
N LEU A 481 40.28 -14.88 29.51
CA LEU A 481 41.64 -14.34 29.47
C LEU A 481 41.77 -13.16 30.44
N PHE A 482 40.88 -12.17 30.35
CA PHE A 482 40.93 -10.96 31.16
C PHE A 482 40.92 -11.28 32.67
N PHE A 483 39.99 -12.13 33.12
CA PHE A 483 39.94 -12.56 34.52
C PHE A 483 41.17 -13.39 34.92
N THR A 484 41.70 -14.22 34.03
CA THR A 484 42.91 -15.03 34.30
C THR A 484 44.15 -14.14 34.46
N ILE A 485 44.36 -13.17 33.57
CA ILE A 485 45.43 -12.17 33.67
C ILE A 485 45.28 -11.36 34.96
N ARG A 486 44.09 -10.82 35.25
CA ARG A 486 43.80 -10.03 36.46
C ARG A 486 44.07 -10.80 37.74
N HIS A 487 43.65 -12.07 37.81
CA HIS A 487 43.94 -12.96 38.92
C HIS A 487 45.44 -13.27 39.06
N HIS A 488 46.16 -13.48 37.94
CA HIS A 488 47.59 -13.77 37.97
C HIS A 488 48.44 -12.54 38.35
N HIS A 489 47.99 -11.32 38.00
CA HIS A 489 48.60 -10.07 38.44
C HIS A 489 48.44 -9.91 39.97
N ASN A 490 47.21 -10.00 40.48
CA ASN A 490 46.92 -9.93 41.91
C ASN A 490 47.70 -10.96 42.75
N ARG A 491 48.05 -12.14 42.19
CA ARG A 491 48.95 -13.10 42.86
C ARG A 491 50.41 -12.65 42.89
N ARG A 492 50.93 -12.01 41.83
CA ARG A 492 52.29 -11.44 41.83
C ARG A 492 52.41 -10.31 42.86
N ASP A 493 51.42 -9.44 42.94
CA ASP A 493 51.42 -8.32 43.90
C ASP A 493 51.42 -8.80 45.35
N LYS A 494 50.66 -9.87 45.66
CA LYS A 494 50.72 -10.53 46.97
C LYS A 494 52.07 -11.22 47.24
N HIS A 495 52.68 -11.85 46.24
CA HIS A 495 53.96 -12.55 46.42
C HIS A 495 55.13 -11.58 46.61
N SER A 496 55.13 -10.44 45.90
CA SER A 496 56.06 -9.32 46.09
C SER A 496 56.04 -8.82 47.55
N LYS A 497 54.85 -8.57 48.09
CA LYS A 497 54.69 -8.16 49.50
C LYS A 497 55.19 -9.23 50.49
N TYR A 498 54.99 -10.52 50.20
CA TYR A 498 55.50 -11.63 51.03
C TYR A 498 57.03 -11.79 50.98
N VAL A 499 57.67 -11.52 49.83
CA VAL A 499 59.13 -11.60 49.70
C VAL A 499 59.81 -10.43 50.41
N ASN A 500 59.32 -9.20 50.22
CA ASN A 500 59.88 -8.01 50.89
C ASN A 500 59.75 -8.09 52.42
N ALA A 501 58.66 -8.67 52.93
CA ALA A 501 58.47 -8.91 54.36
C ALA A 501 59.43 -9.94 54.98
N LYS A 502 60.16 -10.72 54.17
CA LYS A 502 61.14 -11.73 54.63
C LYS A 502 62.61 -11.25 54.54
N ILE A 503 62.84 -10.04 54.03
CA ILE A 503 64.19 -9.45 53.87
C ILE A 503 64.53 -8.49 55.03
N THR A 504 63.53 -8.13 55.85
CA THR A 504 63.60 -7.00 56.81
C THR A 504 63.58 -7.40 58.29
N SER A 505 63.91 -8.65 58.64
CA SER A 505 63.93 -9.16 60.01
C SER A 505 65.37 -9.48 60.50
N PRO A 506 65.97 -8.69 61.41
CA PRO A 506 67.23 -9.02 62.07
C PRO A 506 67.10 -10.19 63.06
N LEU A 507 68.23 -10.80 63.43
CA LEU A 507 68.33 -11.66 64.61
C LEU A 507 68.87 -10.85 65.80
N GLU A 508 68.25 -10.98 66.97
CA GLU A 508 68.88 -10.74 68.27
C GLU A 508 68.49 -11.85 69.26
N LEU A 509 69.36 -12.11 70.25
CA LEU A 509 69.26 -13.24 71.18
C LEU A 509 69.90 -12.87 72.53
N ASN A 510 69.15 -13.05 73.63
CA ASN A 510 69.57 -12.79 75.03
C ASN A 510 69.81 -11.29 75.35
N GLN A 511 69.55 -10.76 76.56
CA GLN A 511 69.53 -11.35 77.91
C GLN A 511 68.56 -10.57 78.85
N ALA A 512 68.46 -10.95 80.12
CA ALA A 512 67.66 -10.30 81.19
C ALA A 512 68.60 -9.87 82.37
N PRO A 513 68.17 -9.43 83.59
CA PRO A 513 66.82 -9.24 84.16
C PRO A 513 66.65 -7.97 85.06
N ILE A 514 65.66 -8.01 85.98
CA ILE A 514 65.48 -7.29 87.28
C ILE A 514 64.34 -6.23 87.39
N ASP A 515 63.38 -6.67 88.21
CA ASP A 515 62.24 -6.10 88.94
C ASP A 515 62.21 -4.61 89.39
N ASN A 516 61.00 -4.03 89.39
CA ASN A 516 60.42 -3.35 90.57
C ASN A 516 58.89 -3.14 90.44
N GLN A 517 58.13 -3.60 91.46
CA GLN A 517 56.69 -3.36 91.72
C GLN A 517 56.47 -2.05 92.53
N PRO A 518 55.24 -1.60 92.94
CA PRO A 518 53.86 -2.16 92.86
C PRO A 518 52.89 -1.25 92.04
N ILE A 519 51.54 -1.13 92.13
CA ILE A 519 50.46 -1.41 93.12
C ILE A 519 49.16 -1.88 92.40
N ILE A 520 48.24 -2.50 93.14
CA ILE A 520 46.96 -3.14 92.74
C ILE A 520 45.74 -2.20 92.82
N GLN A 521 44.75 -2.33 91.91
CA GLN A 521 43.32 -2.49 92.28
C GLN A 521 42.44 -3.12 91.16
N LYS A 522 41.22 -3.56 91.50
CA LYS A 522 40.38 -4.54 90.75
C LYS A 522 38.98 -4.00 90.40
N ASN A 523 38.39 -4.49 89.29
CA ASN A 523 37.11 -5.24 89.21
C ASN A 523 36.76 -5.50 87.72
N GLN A 524 36.32 -6.70 87.30
CA GLN A 524 34.96 -7.29 87.33
C GLN A 524 33.88 -6.42 86.62
N GLN A 525 32.96 -6.95 85.77
CA GLN A 525 32.38 -8.31 85.72
C GLN A 525 31.96 -8.77 84.27
N GLN A 526 31.12 -9.82 84.12
CA GLN A 526 30.88 -10.60 82.88
C GLN A 526 29.50 -10.36 82.14
N PRO A 527 29.25 -10.92 80.91
CA PRO A 527 28.17 -10.51 79.98
C PRO A 527 26.93 -11.44 79.82
N ARG A 528 25.95 -11.04 78.97
CA ARG A 528 24.88 -11.83 78.24
C ARG A 528 24.10 -10.90 77.26
N ASN A 529 23.55 -11.24 76.08
CA ASN A 529 23.53 -12.40 75.15
C ASN A 529 22.22 -13.26 75.03
N ILE A 530 21.89 -13.70 73.79
CA ILE A 530 20.93 -14.75 73.30
C ILE A 530 19.42 -14.41 73.07
N SER A 531 18.80 -15.15 72.11
CA SER A 531 17.37 -15.28 71.68
C SER A 531 16.77 -14.15 70.81
N VAL A 532 16.07 -14.35 69.68
CA VAL A 532 15.49 -15.50 68.89
C VAL A 532 14.14 -16.09 69.35
N ASP A 533 13.08 -15.79 68.58
CA ASP A 533 11.96 -16.65 68.10
C ASP A 533 11.00 -15.77 67.23
N MET A 534 10.24 -16.16 66.18
CA MET A 534 9.44 -17.33 65.73
C MET A 534 7.91 -17.16 65.91
N LEU A 535 7.12 -17.76 64.99
CA LEU A 535 5.63 -17.82 64.91
C LEU A 535 4.89 -16.51 64.50
N SER A 536 3.65 -16.52 63.95
CA SER A 536 2.97 -17.40 62.96
C SER A 536 1.62 -16.79 62.52
N ASN A 537 1.12 -17.09 61.30
CA ASN A 537 -0.31 -17.00 60.86
C ASN A 537 -1.00 -15.58 60.88
N ALA A 538 -1.99 -15.21 60.06
CA ALA A 538 -2.93 -15.95 59.20
C ALA A 538 -3.68 -15.05 58.17
N LYS A 539 -4.28 -15.70 57.14
CA LYS A 539 -5.56 -15.38 56.43
C LYS A 539 -5.80 -14.03 55.69
N HIS A 540 -5.83 -14.15 54.35
CA HIS A 540 -6.79 -13.59 53.37
C HIS A 540 -8.30 -13.70 53.78
N PRO A 541 -9.31 -13.17 53.01
CA PRO A 541 -9.38 -12.15 51.91
C PRO A 541 -10.54 -11.13 52.20
N PRO A 542 -11.36 -10.53 51.27
CA PRO A 542 -11.32 -10.40 49.80
C PRO A 542 -11.62 -9.02 49.17
N LYS A 543 -11.34 -8.95 47.86
CA LYS A 543 -12.04 -8.26 46.74
C LYS A 543 -13.03 -7.12 47.02
N ASN A 544 -12.87 -6.02 46.27
CA ASN A 544 -13.61 -5.86 45.01
C ASN A 544 -12.61 -5.54 43.88
#